data_AF-A0A7X3I3G3-F1
#
_entry.id   AF-A0A7X3I3G3-F1
#
_cell.length_a   1.000
_cell.length_b   1.000
_cell.length_c   1.000
_cell.angle_alpha   90.00
_cell.angle_beta   90.00
_cell.angle_gamma   90.00
#
_symmetry.space_group_name_H-M   'P 1'
#
loop_
_entity.id
_entity.type
_entity.pdbx_description
1 polymer ?
#
loop_
_entity_poly.entity_id
_entity_poly.type
_entity_poly.pdbx_seq_one_letter_code
_entity_poly.pdbx_strand_id
1 'polypeptide(L)'
;MPFSPSERERTACADIIANAERAARFVAGFTLETFGADERTHFAVVRCLEIVSEASRRLSAETKARYPDVPWRQIADAGNVYRHSYHRVTLDIVWLTVHHELPVLVAACRAELARAPDP
;
A
#
# COMPACT_ATOMS: atom_id res chain seq x y z
N MET A 1 12.41 9.07 -22.05
CA MET A 1 12.99 7.70 -22.04
C MET A 1 12.23 6.88 -21.02
N PRO A 2 11.86 5.61 -21.27
CA PRO A 2 11.26 4.80 -20.22
C PRO A 2 12.36 4.44 -19.20
N PHE A 3 12.05 4.54 -17.91
CA PHE A 3 12.90 4.09 -16.82
C PHE A 3 13.32 2.63 -17.01
N SER A 4 14.54 2.28 -16.58
CA SER A 4 15.00 0.90 -16.50
C SER A 4 14.09 0.06 -15.57
N PRO A 5 14.06 -1.29 -15.73
CA PRO A 5 13.26 -2.16 -14.86
C PRO A 5 13.52 -1.92 -13.36
N SER A 6 14.77 -1.73 -12.95
CA SER A 6 15.15 -1.46 -11.56
C SER A 6 14.69 -0.09 -11.06
N GLU A 7 14.75 0.96 -11.88
CA GLU A 7 14.23 2.29 -11.54
C GLU A 7 12.70 2.28 -11.36
N ARG A 8 11.99 1.46 -12.15
CA ARG A 8 10.54 1.28 -12.01
C ARG A 8 10.18 0.61 -10.68
N GLU A 9 10.93 -0.41 -10.27
CA GLU A 9 10.70 -1.09 -8.99
C GLU A 9 11.05 -0.19 -7.80
N ARG A 10 12.14 0.58 -7.88
CA ARG A 10 12.46 1.59 -6.84
C ARG A 10 11.36 2.62 -6.71
N THR A 11 10.83 3.12 -7.83
CA THR A 11 9.70 4.04 -7.84
C THR A 11 8.46 3.40 -7.23
N ALA A 12 8.17 2.13 -7.55
CA ALA A 12 7.05 1.41 -6.97
C ALA A 12 7.16 1.27 -5.44
N CYS A 13 8.34 0.89 -4.92
CA CYS A 13 8.59 0.85 -3.48
C CYS A 13 8.42 2.24 -2.83
N ALA A 14 8.92 3.30 -3.47
CA ALA A 14 8.76 4.67 -2.97
C ALA A 14 7.29 5.12 -2.94
N ASP A 15 6.52 4.81 -4.00
CA ASP A 15 5.08 5.08 -4.07
C ASP A 15 4.31 4.36 -2.97
N ILE A 16 4.64 3.09 -2.73
CA ILE A 16 4.04 2.28 -1.64
C ILE A 16 4.32 2.95 -0.29
N ILE A 17 5.57 3.27 0.01
CA ILE A 17 5.96 3.88 1.29
C ILE A 17 5.25 5.23 1.48
N ALA A 18 5.33 6.11 0.48
CA ALA A 18 4.78 7.45 0.59
C ALA A 18 3.26 7.46 0.79
N ASN A 19 2.53 6.57 0.11
CA ASN A 19 1.08 6.49 0.25
C ASN A 19 0.65 5.74 1.51
N ALA A 20 1.39 4.72 1.93
CA ALA A 20 1.12 4.03 3.18
C ALA A 20 1.27 4.96 4.40
N GLU A 21 2.37 5.72 4.43
CA GLU A 21 2.59 6.73 5.47
C GLU A 21 1.59 7.87 5.41
N ARG A 22 1.14 8.26 4.21
CA ARG A 22 0.09 9.26 4.05
C ARG A 22 -1.25 8.77 4.62
N ALA A 23 -1.64 7.53 4.35
CA ALA A 23 -2.84 6.92 4.92
C ALA A 23 -2.76 6.91 6.46
N ALA A 24 -1.63 6.47 7.02
CA ALA A 24 -1.39 6.47 8.47
C ALA A 24 -1.50 7.88 9.09
N ARG A 25 -0.98 8.91 8.41
CA ARG A 25 -1.12 10.30 8.86
C ARG A 25 -2.56 10.81 8.82
N PHE A 26 -3.36 10.42 7.83
CA PHE A 26 -4.75 10.85 7.72
C PHE A 26 -5.63 10.29 8.84
N VAL A 27 -5.33 9.08 9.32
CA VAL A 27 -6.05 8.47 10.44
C VAL A 27 -5.44 8.80 11.81
N ALA A 28 -4.36 9.59 11.86
CA ALA A 28 -3.72 9.93 13.11
C ALA A 28 -4.66 10.73 14.02
N GLY A 29 -4.89 10.24 15.24
CA GLY A 29 -5.81 10.85 16.20
C GLY A 29 -7.29 10.52 15.99
N PHE A 30 -7.63 9.72 14.98
CA PHE A 30 -8.98 9.18 14.81
C PHE A 30 -9.19 7.95 15.69
N THR A 31 -10.46 7.69 16.02
CA THR A 31 -10.94 6.35 16.39
C THR A 31 -11.65 5.76 15.16
N LEU A 32 -11.95 4.46 15.19
CA LEU A 32 -12.75 3.84 14.15
C LEU A 32 -14.10 4.56 13.95
N GLU A 33 -14.76 4.95 15.03
CA GLU A 33 -16.03 5.69 14.99
C GLU A 33 -15.87 7.06 14.32
N THR A 34 -14.89 7.87 14.74
CA THR A 34 -14.71 9.22 14.16
C THR A 34 -14.20 9.14 12.73
N PHE A 35 -13.47 8.09 12.36
CA PHE A 35 -13.05 7.84 10.98
C PHE A 35 -14.25 7.49 10.09
N GLY A 36 -15.18 6.68 10.60
CA GLY A 36 -16.42 6.34 9.89
C GLY A 36 -17.36 7.52 9.67
N ALA A 37 -17.31 8.51 10.56
CA ALA A 37 -18.09 9.74 10.44
C ALA A 37 -17.44 10.78 9.51
N ASP A 38 -16.16 10.65 9.16
CA ASP A 38 -15.44 11.59 8.28
C ASP A 38 -15.24 11.01 6.88
N GLU A 39 -16.23 11.25 6.02
CA GLU A 39 -16.24 10.83 4.62
C GLU A 39 -14.98 11.30 3.87
N ARG A 40 -14.51 12.53 4.11
CA ARG A 40 -13.35 13.09 3.39
C ARG A 40 -12.08 12.30 3.73
N THR A 41 -11.89 12.02 5.02
CA THR A 41 -10.74 11.24 5.50
C THR A 41 -10.82 9.81 4.98
N HIS A 42 -12.00 9.18 5.00
CA HIS A 42 -12.20 7.86 4.41
C HIS A 42 -11.81 7.80 2.92
N PHE A 43 -12.31 8.72 2.09
CA PHE A 43 -11.96 8.79 0.67
C PHE A 43 -10.45 9.02 0.46
N ALA A 44 -9.82 9.87 1.26
CA ALA A 44 -8.39 10.14 1.17
C ALA A 44 -7.55 8.89 1.50
N VAL A 45 -7.95 8.11 2.51
CA VAL A 45 -7.29 6.86 2.89
C VAL A 45 -7.47 5.80 1.81
N VAL A 46 -8.71 5.58 1.33
CA VAL A 46 -8.99 4.60 0.26
C VAL A 46 -8.15 4.91 -0.98
N ARG A 47 -8.03 6.18 -1.36
CA ARG A 47 -7.18 6.58 -2.49
C ARG A 47 -5.71 6.22 -2.28
N CYS A 48 -5.18 6.38 -1.07
CA CYS A 48 -3.82 5.94 -0.75
C CYS A 48 -3.67 4.42 -0.93
N LEU A 49 -4.64 3.63 -0.46
CA LEU A 49 -4.63 2.17 -0.58
C LEU A 49 -4.71 1.71 -2.04
N GLU A 50 -5.50 2.37 -2.89
CA GLU A 50 -5.53 2.10 -4.33
C GLU A 50 -4.16 2.30 -4.99
N ILE A 51 -3.46 3.39 -4.63
CA ILE A 51 -2.13 3.68 -5.18
C ILE A 51 -1.10 2.64 -4.70
N VAL A 52 -1.14 2.28 -3.41
CA VAL A 52 -0.31 1.19 -2.85
C VAL A 52 -0.53 -0.11 -3.61
N SER A 53 -1.79 -0.46 -3.85
CA SER A 53 -2.17 -1.67 -4.59
C SER A 53 -1.66 -1.64 -6.03
N GLU A 54 -1.79 -0.51 -6.74
CA GLU A 54 -1.30 -0.37 -8.10
C GLU A 54 0.23 -0.44 -8.18
N ALA A 55 0.92 0.22 -7.24
CA ALA A 55 2.37 0.19 -7.18
C ALA A 55 2.92 -1.22 -6.90
N SER A 56 2.24 -2.02 -6.05
CA SER A 56 2.67 -3.39 -5.73
C SER A 56 2.65 -4.34 -6.94
N ARG A 57 1.79 -4.07 -7.94
CA ARG A 57 1.75 -4.83 -9.21
C ARG A 57 3.02 -4.64 -10.03
N ARG A 58 3.69 -3.50 -9.91
CA ARG A 58 4.89 -3.15 -10.69
C ARG A 58 6.16 -3.85 -10.19
N LEU A 59 6.14 -4.40 -8.98
CA LEU A 59 7.24 -5.19 -8.45
C LEU A 59 7.34 -6.53 -9.18
N SER A 60 8.55 -6.94 -9.54
CA SER A 60 8.82 -8.20 -10.21
C SER A 60 8.53 -9.41 -9.30
N ALA A 61 8.42 -10.59 -9.92
CA ALA A 61 8.29 -11.84 -9.17
C ALA A 61 9.51 -12.10 -8.28
N GLU A 62 10.70 -11.69 -8.73
CA GLU A 62 11.96 -11.85 -7.98
C GLU A 62 11.96 -10.99 -6.71
N THR A 63 11.60 -9.70 -6.84
CA THR A 63 11.43 -8.80 -5.69
C THR A 63 10.39 -9.33 -4.72
N LYS A 64 9.24 -9.80 -5.23
CA LYS A 64 8.18 -10.38 -4.38
C LYS A 64 8.65 -11.65 -3.66
N ALA A 65 9.44 -12.51 -4.32
CA ALA A 65 9.97 -13.74 -3.74
C ALA A 65 10.98 -13.51 -2.61
N ARG A 66 11.67 -12.35 -2.58
CA ARG A 66 12.55 -11.95 -1.47
C ARG A 66 11.80 -11.64 -0.17
N TYR A 67 10.50 -11.32 -0.26
CA TYR A 67 9.65 -10.98 0.89
C TYR A 67 8.39 -11.87 0.90
N PRO A 68 8.54 -13.18 1.17
CA PRO A 68 7.43 -14.14 1.06
C PRO A 68 6.34 -13.94 2.12
N ASP A 69 6.66 -13.30 3.26
CA ASP A 69 5.70 -13.01 4.33
C ASP A 69 4.72 -11.88 3.96
N VAL A 70 5.02 -11.12 2.91
CA VAL A 70 4.11 -10.08 2.40
C VAL A 70 3.09 -10.73 1.46
N PRO A 71 1.78 -10.58 1.70
CA PRO A 71 0.74 -11.20 0.88
C PRO A 71 0.51 -10.43 -0.43
N TRP A 72 1.53 -10.38 -1.31
CA TRP A 72 1.57 -9.55 -2.52
C TRP A 72 0.34 -9.67 -3.41
N ARG A 73 -0.17 -10.90 -3.58
CA ARG A 73 -1.38 -11.15 -4.38
C ARG A 73 -2.61 -10.48 -3.76
N GLN A 74 -2.78 -10.59 -2.44
CA GLN A 74 -3.90 -9.97 -1.76
C GLN A 74 -3.81 -8.44 -1.82
N ILE A 75 -2.62 -7.87 -1.65
CA ILE A 75 -2.38 -6.41 -1.76
C ILE A 75 -2.73 -5.92 -3.17
N ALA A 76 -2.34 -6.65 -4.20
CA ALA A 76 -2.75 -6.33 -5.56
C ALA A 76 -4.29 -6.44 -5.69
N ASP A 77 -4.89 -7.55 -5.30
CA ASP A 77 -6.34 -7.76 -5.47
C ASP A 77 -7.20 -6.74 -4.69
N ALA A 78 -6.72 -6.25 -3.54
CA ALA A 78 -7.42 -5.26 -2.71
C ALA A 78 -7.79 -3.97 -3.46
N GLY A 79 -6.97 -3.51 -4.40
CA GLY A 79 -7.27 -2.32 -5.21
C GLY A 79 -8.52 -2.47 -6.07
N ASN A 80 -8.85 -3.71 -6.49
CA ASN A 80 -10.10 -3.96 -7.22
C ASN A 80 -11.32 -3.86 -6.29
N VAL A 81 -11.16 -4.26 -5.02
CA VAL A 81 -12.21 -4.13 -4.01
C VAL A 81 -12.47 -2.66 -3.71
N TYR A 82 -11.41 -1.87 -3.49
CA TYR A 82 -11.51 -0.42 -3.25
C TYR A 82 -12.17 0.33 -4.41
N ARG A 83 -11.86 -0.04 -5.66
CA ARG A 83 -12.34 0.66 -6.85
C ARG A 83 -13.76 0.25 -7.29
N HIS A 84 -14.08 -1.04 -7.22
CA HIS A 84 -15.30 -1.59 -7.84
C HIS A 84 -16.30 -2.16 -6.85
N SER A 85 -15.86 -2.43 -5.61
CA SER A 85 -16.70 -2.97 -4.55
C SER A 85 -16.72 -2.05 -3.34
N TYR A 86 -16.67 -0.73 -3.54
CA TYR A 86 -16.64 0.25 -2.44
C TYR A 86 -17.83 0.10 -1.47
N HIS A 87 -18.98 -0.36 -1.94
CA HIS A 87 -20.14 -0.72 -1.12
C HIS A 87 -19.91 -1.93 -0.18
N ARG A 88 -18.88 -2.73 -0.45
CA ARG A 88 -18.43 -3.88 0.36
C ARG A 88 -17.18 -3.58 1.17
N VAL A 89 -16.51 -2.45 0.90
CA VAL A 89 -15.36 -2.01 1.69
C VAL A 89 -15.92 -1.58 3.04
N THR A 90 -15.82 -2.46 4.03
CA THR A 90 -16.19 -2.09 5.38
C THR A 90 -15.11 -1.19 5.96
N LEU A 91 -15.56 -0.18 6.70
CA LEU A 91 -14.71 0.74 7.44
C LEU A 91 -13.63 0.01 8.25
N ASP A 92 -14.02 -1.11 8.88
CA ASP A 92 -13.15 -1.97 9.68
C ASP A 92 -11.97 -2.53 8.89
N ILE A 93 -12.19 -2.92 7.62
CA ILE A 93 -11.11 -3.46 6.77
C ILE A 93 -10.12 -2.35 6.45
N VAL A 94 -10.60 -1.17 6.04
CA VAL A 94 -9.73 -0.02 5.73
C VAL A 94 -8.90 0.36 6.96
N TRP A 95 -9.55 0.45 8.12
CA TRP A 95 -8.89 0.73 9.39
C TRP A 95 -7.84 -0.32 9.74
N LEU A 96 -8.18 -1.60 9.68
CA LEU A 96 -7.26 -2.71 9.95
C LEU A 96 -6.06 -2.69 9.00
N THR A 97 -6.30 -2.53 7.70
CA THR A 97 -5.24 -2.45 6.68
C THR A 97 -4.25 -1.34 7.02
N VAL A 98 -4.75 -0.15 7.37
CA VAL A 98 -3.88 0.99 7.70
C VAL A 98 -3.03 0.73 8.94
N HIS A 99 -3.60 0.13 9.98
CA HIS A 99 -2.91 -0.07 11.26
C HIS A 99 -2.02 -1.32 11.32
N HIS A 100 -2.33 -2.37 10.56
CA HIS A 100 -1.65 -3.67 10.70
C HIS A 100 -0.94 -4.15 9.43
N GLU A 101 -1.51 -3.91 8.26
CA GLU A 101 -0.95 -4.46 7.00
C GLU A 101 0.06 -3.51 6.35
N LEU A 102 -0.25 -2.21 6.32
CA LEU A 102 0.63 -1.20 5.74
C LEU A 102 2.02 -1.15 6.40
N PRO A 103 2.19 -1.24 7.74
CA PRO A 103 3.51 -1.23 8.34
C PRO A 103 4.42 -2.37 7.86
N VAL A 104 3.87 -3.57 7.68
CA VAL A 104 4.61 -4.74 7.17
C VAL A 104 5.08 -4.49 5.75
N LEU A 105 4.20 -3.96 4.90
CA LEU A 105 4.51 -3.63 3.52
C LEU A 105 5.58 -2.51 3.42
N VAL A 106 5.48 -1.47 4.25
CA VAL A 106 6.46 -0.38 4.33
C VAL A 106 7.84 -0.93 4.71
N ALA A 107 7.92 -1.83 5.69
CA ALA A 107 9.18 -2.44 6.10
C ALA A 107 9.84 -3.22 4.95
N ALA A 108 9.08 -4.03 4.20
CA ALA A 108 9.58 -4.77 3.05
C ALA A 108 10.09 -3.84 1.93
N CYS A 109 9.32 -2.81 1.56
CA CYS A 109 9.74 -1.86 0.53
C CYS A 109 10.97 -1.04 0.94
N ARG A 110 11.10 -0.67 2.22
CA ARG A 110 12.30 0.02 2.74
C ARG A 110 13.53 -0.89 2.69
N ALA A 111 13.37 -2.16 3.07
CA ALA A 111 14.44 -3.15 2.98
C ALA A 111 14.90 -3.34 1.52
N GLU A 112 13.97 -3.39 0.56
CA GLU A 112 14.31 -3.55 -0.86
C GLU A 112 15.04 -2.31 -1.40
N LEU A 113 14.61 -1.11 -1.02
CA LEU A 113 15.28 0.13 -1.44
C LEU A 113 16.70 0.30 -0.88
N ALA A 114 16.94 -0.25 0.32
CA ALA A 114 18.24 -0.25 0.97
C ALA A 114 19.19 -1.35 0.46
N ARG A 115 18.67 -2.31 -0.30
CA ARG A 115 19.47 -3.40 -0.90
C ARG A 115 20.43 -2.82 -1.92
N ALA A 116 21.70 -3.24 -1.85
CA ALA A 116 22.65 -2.98 -2.93
C ALA A 116 22.19 -3.69 -4.22
N PRO A 117 22.42 -3.12 -5.42
CA PRO A 117 22.24 -3.87 -6.66
C PRO A 117 23.04 -5.16 -6.60
N ASP A 118 22.51 -6.26 -7.15
CA ASP A 118 23.33 -7.46 -7.30
C ASP A 118 24.58 -7.14 -8.14
N PRO A 119 25.76 -7.66 -7.74
CA PRO A 119 27.02 -7.42 -8.44
C PRO A 119 27.02 -7.94 -9.88
#